data_AF-A0A9P1JFU9-F1
#
_entry.id   AF-A0A9P1JFU9-F1
#
_cell.length_a   1.000
_cell.length_b   1.000
_cell.length_c   1.000
_cell.angle_alpha   90.00
_cell.angle_beta   90.00
_cell.angle_gamma   90.00
#
_symmetry.space_group_name_H-M   'P 1'
#
loop_
_entity.id
_entity.type
_entity.pdbx_description
1 polymer ?
#
loop_
_entity_poly.entity_id
_entity_poly.type
_entity_poly.pdbx_seq_one_letter_code
_entity_poly.pdbx_strand_id
1 'polypeptide(L)'
;MRQTLTNLSLGSLATKNYRSNHVPTKRKGGAYMAHKAEDTGKYSELIARAALLASGWQAVSTSETEEAFDISAKCPLSGEWKTFQVKTIYDRKKRGSLIVQARKSDRTPYKLDEVDYFIGVLIGRGPVPTVWMFENRELTEYWGPQSKDGKRWVRMDLNFRREDVDLTKINESEAV
;
A
#
# COMPACT_ATOMS: atom_id res chain seq x y z
N MET A 1 32.43 -73.11 -14.33
CA MET A 1 33.91 -73.05 -14.29
C MET A 1 34.31 -71.59 -14.15
N ARG A 2 35.15 -71.26 -13.15
CA ARG A 2 35.68 -69.92 -12.85
C ARG A 2 36.71 -69.46 -13.89
N GLN A 3 36.89 -68.15 -14.05
CA GLN A 3 38.18 -67.40 -14.10
C GLN A 3 37.87 -65.91 -14.45
N THR A 4 37.96 -64.96 -13.51
CA THR A 4 39.11 -64.14 -13.03
C THR A 4 39.51 -62.94 -13.92
N LEU A 5 39.20 -61.76 -13.36
CA LEU A 5 39.82 -60.42 -13.39
C LEU A 5 41.10 -60.20 -14.22
N THR A 6 41.20 -59.01 -14.84
CA THR A 6 42.38 -58.14 -14.64
C THR A 6 42.09 -56.67 -14.97
N ASN A 7 42.56 -55.81 -14.07
CA ASN A 7 42.50 -54.35 -14.08
C ASN A 7 43.39 -53.75 -15.17
N LEU A 8 42.94 -52.64 -15.78
CA LEU A 8 43.81 -51.71 -16.51
C LEU A 8 43.51 -50.26 -16.11
N SER A 9 44.39 -49.77 -15.22
CA SER A 9 45.01 -48.43 -15.17
C SER A 9 44.15 -47.19 -15.46
N LEU A 10 43.82 -46.47 -14.38
CA LEU A 10 43.42 -45.06 -14.44
C LEU A 10 44.63 -44.19 -14.85
N GLY A 11 44.59 -43.69 -16.08
CA GLY A 11 45.42 -42.56 -16.52
C GLY A 11 44.96 -41.26 -15.88
N SER A 12 45.88 -40.61 -15.17
CA SER A 12 45.75 -39.29 -14.57
C SER A 12 45.41 -38.21 -15.60
N LEU A 13 44.25 -37.55 -15.44
CA LEU A 13 43.97 -36.25 -16.04
C LEU A 13 43.77 -35.26 -14.90
N ALA A 14 44.77 -34.41 -14.71
CA ALA A 14 44.75 -33.30 -13.77
C ALA A 14 43.53 -32.39 -14.05
N THR A 15 42.54 -32.44 -13.17
CA THR A 15 41.43 -31.49 -13.17
C THR A 15 41.97 -30.11 -12.76
N LYS A 16 42.07 -29.19 -13.73
CA LYS A 16 42.28 -27.76 -13.45
C LYS A 16 41.16 -27.27 -12.54
N ASN A 17 41.50 -26.95 -11.30
CA ASN A 17 40.64 -26.21 -10.37
C ASN A 17 40.35 -24.81 -10.95
N TYR A 18 39.23 -24.65 -11.65
CA TYR A 18 38.65 -23.34 -11.90
C TYR A 18 38.06 -22.84 -10.58
N ARG A 19 38.85 -22.09 -9.81
CA ARG A 19 38.30 -21.24 -8.75
C ARG A 19 37.44 -20.17 -9.43
N SER A 20 36.12 -20.28 -9.31
CA SER A 20 35.23 -19.19 -9.69
C SER A 20 35.58 -17.99 -8.79
N ASN A 21 36.17 -16.95 -9.37
CA ASN A 21 36.29 -15.67 -8.71
C ASN A 21 34.87 -15.12 -8.50
N HIS A 22 34.31 -15.38 -7.31
CA HIS A 22 33.05 -14.80 -6.90
C HIS A 22 33.31 -13.32 -6.65
N VAL A 23 33.09 -12.49 -7.66
CA VAL A 23 33.08 -11.03 -7.52
C VAL A 23 31.88 -10.70 -6.63
N PRO A 24 32.08 -10.12 -5.43
CA PRO A 24 30.97 -9.74 -4.59
C PRO A 24 30.21 -8.60 -5.29
N THR A 25 29.05 -8.92 -5.86
CA THR A 25 28.14 -7.89 -6.35
C THR A 25 27.64 -7.11 -5.13
N LYS A 26 28.10 -5.85 -4.99
CA LYS A 26 27.55 -4.92 -3.99
C LYS A 26 26.04 -4.87 -4.20
N ARG A 27 25.26 -5.44 -3.27
CA ARG A 27 23.81 -5.48 -3.33
C ARG A 27 23.27 -4.04 -3.36
N LYS A 28 22.79 -3.60 -4.52
CA LYS A 28 21.99 -2.36 -4.70
C LYS A 28 20.59 -2.43 -4.03
N GLY A 29 20.46 -3.20 -2.95
CA GLY A 29 19.18 -3.56 -2.35
C GLY A 29 18.53 -2.43 -1.55
N GLY A 30 19.31 -1.55 -0.92
CA GLY A 30 18.78 -0.49 -0.05
C GLY A 30 18.02 0.59 -0.83
N ALA A 31 18.68 1.25 -1.78
CA ALA A 31 18.08 2.32 -2.57
C ALA A 31 16.89 1.86 -3.42
N TYR A 32 16.97 0.65 -3.99
CA TYR A 32 15.88 0.08 -4.78
C TYR A 32 14.62 -0.20 -3.96
N MET A 33 14.76 -0.64 -2.71
CA MET A 33 13.62 -0.88 -1.82
C MET A 33 13.02 0.42 -1.27
N ALA A 34 13.86 1.45 -1.03
CA ALA A 34 13.40 2.77 -0.61
C ALA A 34 12.56 3.44 -1.72
N HIS A 35 13.05 3.44 -2.96
CA HIS A 35 12.31 3.97 -4.11
C HIS A 35 10.97 3.26 -4.30
N LYS A 36 10.94 1.92 -4.19
CA LYS A 36 9.69 1.17 -4.27
C LYS A 36 8.71 1.49 -3.14
N ALA A 37 9.20 1.71 -1.93
CA ALA A 37 8.35 2.09 -0.80
C ALA A 37 7.74 3.47 -1.02
N GLU A 38 8.53 4.42 -1.52
CA GLU A 38 8.07 5.76 -1.91
C GLU A 38 7.02 5.71 -3.02
N ASP A 39 7.29 4.98 -4.11
CA ASP A 39 6.33 4.80 -5.21
C ASP A 39 5.01 4.17 -4.71
N THR A 40 5.11 3.21 -3.79
CA THR A 40 3.94 2.55 -3.18
C THR A 40 3.15 3.52 -2.31
N GLY A 41 3.82 4.40 -1.57
CA GLY A 41 3.20 5.46 -0.77
C GLY A 41 2.41 6.42 -1.64
N LYS A 42 3.09 7.01 -2.64
CA LYS A 42 2.47 7.94 -3.61
C LYS A 42 1.30 7.29 -4.35
N TYR A 43 1.45 6.05 -4.80
CA TYR A 43 0.36 5.31 -5.44
C TYR A 43 -0.84 5.12 -4.48
N SER A 44 -0.60 4.75 -3.23
CA SER A 44 -1.67 4.63 -2.23
C SER A 44 -2.40 5.95 -1.99
N GLU A 45 -1.69 7.08 -1.92
CA GLU A 45 -2.30 8.41 -1.79
C GLU A 45 -3.18 8.75 -2.99
N LEU A 46 -2.71 8.51 -4.22
CA LEU A 46 -3.49 8.71 -5.44
C LEU A 46 -4.80 7.91 -5.41
N ILE A 47 -4.72 6.63 -5.02
CA ILE A 47 -5.87 5.74 -4.91
C ILE A 47 -6.82 6.18 -3.79
N ALA A 48 -6.29 6.65 -2.65
CA ALA A 48 -7.10 7.17 -1.56
C ALA A 48 -7.90 8.41 -1.98
N ARG A 49 -7.28 9.35 -2.70
CA ARG A 49 -7.98 10.53 -3.25
C ARG A 49 -9.07 10.13 -4.24
N ALA A 50 -8.77 9.19 -5.15
CA ALA A 50 -9.76 8.68 -6.08
C ALA A 50 -10.96 8.06 -5.35
N ALA A 51 -10.72 7.28 -4.29
CA ALA A 51 -11.77 6.69 -3.47
C ALA A 51 -12.62 7.74 -2.74
N LEU A 52 -12.00 8.79 -2.19
CA LEU A 52 -12.70 9.91 -1.56
C LEU A 52 -13.63 10.61 -2.57
N LEU A 53 -13.11 10.96 -3.74
CA LEU A 53 -13.87 11.61 -4.81
C LEU A 53 -15.04 10.73 -5.28
N ALA A 54 -14.80 9.44 -5.53
CA ALA A 54 -15.85 8.48 -5.92
C ALA A 54 -16.91 8.29 -4.82
N SER A 55 -16.55 8.52 -3.56
CA SER A 55 -17.47 8.46 -2.42
C SER A 55 -18.16 9.80 -2.13
N GLY A 56 -18.01 10.79 -3.02
CA GLY A 56 -18.67 12.10 -2.93
C GLY A 56 -17.99 13.12 -2.03
N TRP A 57 -16.81 12.82 -1.45
CA TRP A 57 -16.07 13.82 -0.69
C TRP A 57 -15.66 14.99 -1.59
N GLN A 58 -15.80 16.20 -1.05
CA GLN A 58 -15.62 17.43 -1.81
C GLN A 58 -14.28 18.07 -1.48
N ALA A 59 -13.77 18.93 -2.37
CA ALA A 59 -12.55 19.71 -2.15
C ALA A 59 -11.36 18.86 -1.66
N VAL A 60 -11.16 17.68 -2.26
CA VAL A 60 -10.08 16.75 -1.89
C VAL A 60 -8.74 17.38 -2.29
N SER A 61 -7.89 17.67 -1.30
CA SER A 61 -6.57 18.28 -1.48
C SER A 61 -5.47 17.53 -0.74
N THR A 62 -4.25 17.62 -1.25
CA THR A 62 -3.03 17.12 -0.58
C THR A 62 -2.30 18.26 0.10
N SER A 63 -1.56 17.95 1.17
CA SER A 63 -0.66 18.95 1.76
C SER A 63 0.56 19.19 0.88
N GLU A 64 0.93 20.46 0.69
CA GLU A 64 2.22 20.86 0.11
C GLU A 64 3.32 21.01 1.18
N THR A 65 2.91 21.24 2.44
CA THR A 65 3.79 21.36 3.61
C THR A 65 3.88 20.05 4.37
N GLU A 66 4.88 19.95 5.26
CA GLU A 66 4.99 18.81 6.18
C GLU A 66 3.84 18.86 7.20
N GLU A 67 2.78 18.12 6.92
CA GLU A 67 1.63 17.95 7.80
C GLU A 67 1.59 16.52 8.35
N ALA A 68 0.89 16.34 9.46
CA ALA A 68 0.64 15.02 10.04
C ALA A 68 -0.40 14.20 9.27
N PHE A 69 -1.03 14.75 8.23
CA PHE A 69 -2.00 14.08 7.38
C PHE A 69 -1.60 14.25 5.90
N ASP A 70 -2.03 13.33 5.05
CA ASP A 70 -1.70 13.37 3.62
C ASP A 70 -2.77 14.12 2.82
N ILE A 71 -4.05 14.01 3.25
CA ILE A 71 -5.21 14.52 2.51
C ILE A 71 -6.15 15.27 3.46
N SER A 72 -6.77 16.34 2.96
CA SER A 72 -7.94 16.98 3.56
C SER A 72 -9.11 16.99 2.57
N ALA A 73 -10.34 16.87 3.08
CA ALA A 73 -11.55 16.92 2.27
C ALA A 73 -12.76 17.38 3.09
N LYS A 74 -13.80 17.89 2.41
CA LYS A 74 -15.08 18.24 3.02
C LYS A 74 -16.02 17.04 3.01
N CYS A 75 -16.60 16.76 4.19
CA CYS A 75 -17.62 15.76 4.37
C CYS A 75 -18.85 16.08 3.52
N PRO A 76 -19.34 15.16 2.67
CA PRO A 76 -20.48 15.42 1.79
C PRO A 76 -21.80 15.62 2.54
N LEU A 77 -21.90 15.12 3.78
CA LEU A 77 -23.13 15.20 4.57
C LEU A 77 -23.16 16.42 5.49
N SER A 78 -22.06 16.73 6.17
CA SER A 78 -21.99 17.83 7.14
C SER A 78 -21.32 19.10 6.60
N GLY A 79 -20.56 19.01 5.50
CA GLY A 79 -19.76 20.12 4.98
C GLY A 79 -18.49 20.41 5.80
N GLU A 80 -18.25 19.72 6.92
CA GLU A 80 -17.06 19.89 7.75
C GLU A 80 -15.80 19.41 7.04
N TRP A 81 -14.70 20.11 7.25
CA TRP A 81 -13.37 19.64 6.87
C TRP A 81 -12.95 18.47 7.75
N LYS A 82 -12.35 17.44 7.13
CA LYS A 82 -11.73 16.31 7.79
C LYS A 82 -10.34 16.04 7.21
N THR A 83 -9.44 15.52 8.05
CA THR A 83 -8.07 15.14 7.68
C THR A 83 -7.90 13.62 7.63
N PHE A 84 -7.05 13.16 6.72
CA PHE A 84 -6.83 11.76 6.43
C PHE A 84 -5.34 11.43 6.33
N GLN A 85 -4.90 10.43 7.09
CA GLN A 85 -3.59 9.80 6.86
C GLN A 85 -3.77 8.50 6.08
N VAL A 86 -3.03 8.36 4.99
CA VAL A 86 -2.99 7.19 4.13
C VAL A 86 -1.91 6.23 4.62
N LYS A 87 -2.24 4.94 4.66
CA LYS A 87 -1.29 3.85 4.96
C LYS A 87 -1.56 2.65 4.08
N THR A 88 -0.50 1.98 3.64
CA THR A 88 -0.63 0.69 2.96
C THR A 88 -1.01 -0.40 3.96
N ILE A 89 -1.96 -1.27 3.59
CA ILE A 89 -2.41 -2.40 4.40
C ILE A 89 -1.44 -3.57 4.25
N TYR A 90 -1.07 -4.17 5.38
CA TYR A 90 -0.35 -5.44 5.46
C TYR A 90 -1.35 -6.59 5.59
N ASP A 91 -1.38 -7.50 4.61
CA ASP A 91 -2.13 -8.76 4.68
C ASP A 91 -1.27 -9.83 5.37
N ARG A 92 -1.63 -10.19 6.60
CA ARG A 92 -1.01 -11.32 7.28
C ARG A 92 -1.65 -12.60 6.78
N LYS A 93 -1.17 -13.10 5.63
CA LYS A 93 -1.65 -14.31 4.90
C LYS A 93 -1.97 -15.53 5.76
N LYS A 94 -1.36 -15.68 6.94
CA LYS A 94 -1.59 -16.81 7.86
C LYS A 94 -2.79 -16.67 8.81
N ARG A 95 -3.39 -15.49 8.97
CA ARG A 95 -4.48 -15.25 9.96
C ARG A 95 -5.72 -14.56 9.39
N GLY A 96 -5.74 -14.22 8.10
CA GLY A 96 -6.89 -13.57 7.45
C GLY A 96 -7.18 -12.17 7.97
N SER A 97 -6.24 -11.54 8.68
CA SER A 97 -6.39 -10.21 9.28
C SER A 97 -5.64 -9.17 8.45
N LEU A 98 -6.31 -8.05 8.17
CA LEU A 98 -5.69 -6.87 7.57
C LEU A 98 -5.15 -5.97 8.69
N ILE A 99 -3.92 -5.49 8.54
CA ILE A 99 -3.24 -4.68 9.54
C ILE A 99 -2.80 -3.35 8.92
N VAL A 100 -3.08 -2.25 9.62
CA VAL A 100 -2.52 -0.92 9.31
C VAL A 100 -1.61 -0.49 10.45
N GLN A 101 -0.38 -0.12 10.12
CA GLN A 101 0.58 0.47 11.06
C GLN A 101 0.37 1.99 11.08
N ALA A 102 -0.39 2.46 12.06
CA ALA A 102 -0.86 3.84 12.20
C ALA A 102 0.00 4.65 13.18
N ARG A 103 1.32 4.56 13.00
CA ARG A 103 2.30 5.30 13.80
C ARG A 103 3.12 6.23 12.91
N LYS A 104 3.63 7.29 13.51
CA LYS A 104 4.61 8.19 12.90
C LYS A 104 5.99 7.53 12.83
N SER A 105 6.96 8.22 12.23
CA SER A 105 8.35 7.76 12.11
C SER A 105 9.00 7.53 13.48
N ASP A 106 8.64 8.32 14.49
CA ASP A 106 9.08 8.22 15.89
C ASP A 106 8.37 7.11 16.71
N ARG A 107 7.46 6.36 16.05
CA ARG A 107 6.64 5.28 16.61
C ARG A 107 5.49 5.71 17.54
N THR A 108 5.23 7.00 17.67
CA THR A 108 4.06 7.51 18.39
C THR A 108 2.79 7.38 17.54
N PRO A 109 1.59 7.26 18.15
CA PRO A 109 0.34 7.31 17.41
C PRO A 109 0.05 8.74 16.91
N TYR A 110 -0.77 8.85 15.87
CA TYR A 110 -1.37 10.12 15.46
C TYR A 110 -2.47 10.52 16.44
N LYS A 111 -2.53 11.80 16.78
CA LYS A 111 -3.52 12.40 17.69
C LYS A 111 -4.82 12.75 16.96
N LEU A 112 -5.91 12.84 17.71
CA LEU A 112 -7.23 13.16 17.14
C LEU A 112 -7.33 14.59 16.59
N ASP A 113 -6.50 15.51 17.08
CA ASP A 113 -6.38 16.87 16.55
C ASP A 113 -5.46 16.96 15.31
N GLU A 114 -4.70 15.91 15.01
CA GLU A 114 -3.85 15.81 13.83
C GLU A 114 -4.55 15.10 12.66
N VAL A 115 -5.22 13.99 12.95
CA VAL A 115 -5.79 13.08 11.95
C VAL A 115 -7.17 12.61 12.42
N ASP A 116 -8.22 12.93 11.66
CA ASP A 116 -9.59 12.43 11.92
C ASP A 116 -9.73 10.95 11.53
N TYR A 117 -9.25 10.59 10.34
CA TYR A 117 -9.44 9.27 9.74
C TYR A 117 -8.15 8.70 9.17
N PHE A 118 -8.08 7.37 9.12
CA PHE A 118 -7.11 6.65 8.31
C PHE A 118 -7.77 6.11 7.04
N ILE A 119 -7.00 6.12 5.95
CA ILE A 119 -7.32 5.39 4.73
C ILE A 119 -6.28 4.29 4.52
N GLY A 120 -6.72 3.04 4.63
CA GLY A 120 -5.93 1.85 4.37
C GLY A 120 -6.05 1.39 2.92
N VAL A 121 -4.93 1.26 2.21
CA VAL A 121 -4.89 0.77 0.82
C VAL A 121 -4.22 -0.60 0.73
N LEU A 122 -4.97 -1.62 0.30
CA LEU A 122 -4.47 -2.98 0.09
C LEU A 122 -4.13 -3.21 -1.39
N ILE A 123 -2.84 -3.37 -1.67
CA ILE A 123 -2.28 -3.55 -3.02
C ILE A 123 -1.95 -5.03 -3.25
N GLY A 124 -2.16 -5.53 -4.48
CA GLY A 124 -1.63 -6.82 -4.94
C GLY A 124 -2.43 -8.07 -4.55
N ARG A 125 -3.67 -7.93 -4.05
CA ARG A 125 -4.57 -9.06 -3.74
C ARG A 125 -5.67 -9.28 -4.79
N GLY A 126 -5.76 -8.42 -5.79
CA GLY A 126 -6.80 -8.44 -6.81
C GLY A 126 -6.44 -7.55 -8.01
N PRO A 127 -7.34 -7.43 -8.99
CA PRO A 127 -7.11 -6.65 -10.22
C PRO A 127 -7.01 -5.14 -9.93
N VAL A 128 -7.65 -4.68 -8.86
CA VAL A 128 -7.63 -3.29 -8.39
C VAL A 128 -7.30 -3.25 -6.90
N PRO A 129 -6.69 -2.16 -6.39
CA PRO A 129 -6.51 -1.95 -4.96
C PRO A 129 -7.85 -1.97 -4.22
N THR A 130 -7.83 -2.44 -2.98
CA THR A 130 -8.98 -2.34 -2.08
C THR A 130 -8.72 -1.24 -1.06
N VAL A 131 -9.69 -0.34 -0.86
CA VAL A 131 -9.56 0.82 0.02
C VAL A 131 -10.54 0.72 1.19
N TRP A 132 -10.07 1.09 2.37
CA TRP A 132 -10.86 1.14 3.60
C TRP A 132 -10.64 2.45 4.34
N MET A 133 -11.70 3.03 4.90
CA MET A 133 -11.65 4.19 5.78
C MET A 133 -12.08 3.81 7.20
N PHE A 134 -11.43 4.37 8.21
CA PHE A 134 -11.79 4.15 9.62
C PHE A 134 -11.31 5.30 10.50
N GLU A 135 -12.00 5.52 11.62
CA GLU A 135 -11.70 6.57 12.60
C GLU A 135 -10.30 6.40 13.21
N ASN A 136 -9.60 7.52 13.41
CA ASN A 136 -8.49 7.57 14.34
C ASN A 136 -8.99 7.37 15.78
N ARG A 137 -8.25 6.57 16.54
CA ARG A 137 -8.45 6.21 17.95
C ARG A 137 -7.15 6.32 18.75
N GLU A 138 -6.16 7.02 18.20
CA GLU A 138 -4.81 7.17 18.76
C GLU A 138 -4.08 5.84 19.01
N LEU A 139 -4.33 4.84 18.17
CA LEU A 139 -3.63 3.55 18.22
C LEU A 139 -2.49 3.52 17.21
N THR A 140 -1.42 2.80 17.54
CA THR A 140 -0.29 2.58 16.63
C THR A 140 -0.54 1.45 15.62
N GLU A 141 -1.56 0.62 15.84
CA GLU A 141 -1.92 -0.50 14.98
C GLU A 141 -3.43 -0.73 14.95
N TYR A 142 -3.99 -0.93 13.75
CA TYR A 142 -5.41 -1.24 13.54
C TYR A 142 -5.57 -2.58 12.85
N TRP A 143 -6.56 -3.33 13.30
CA TRP A 143 -6.89 -4.66 12.81
C TRP A 143 -8.30 -4.62 12.24
N GLY A 144 -8.46 -5.11 11.01
CA GLY A 144 -9.74 -5.08 10.30
C GLY A 144 -9.91 -6.22 9.30
N PRO A 145 -11.02 -6.22 8.55
CA PRO A 145 -12.10 -5.21 8.56
C PRO A 145 -13.12 -5.37 9.70
N GLN A 146 -13.03 -6.45 10.49
CA GLN A 146 -13.91 -6.69 11.64
C GLN A 146 -13.13 -6.45 12.93
N SER A 147 -13.41 -5.34 13.64
CA SER A 147 -12.91 -5.17 15.01
C SER A 147 -13.87 -5.85 15.99
N LYS A 148 -13.34 -6.34 17.11
CA LYS A 148 -14.14 -6.93 18.20
C LYS A 148 -15.07 -5.90 18.88
N ASP A 149 -14.77 -4.61 18.72
CA ASP A 149 -15.39 -3.51 19.46
C ASP A 149 -16.59 -2.89 18.71
N GLY A 150 -17.12 -3.55 17.68
CA GLY A 150 -18.26 -3.07 16.88
C GLY A 150 -17.93 -1.94 15.89
N LYS A 151 -16.80 -1.23 16.07
CA LYS A 151 -16.32 -0.22 15.11
C LYS A 151 -15.79 -0.90 13.84
N ARG A 152 -16.34 -0.55 12.68
CA ARG A 152 -16.11 -1.24 11.42
C ARG A 152 -15.31 -0.36 10.46
N TRP A 153 -14.38 -0.98 9.74
CA TRP A 153 -13.76 -0.32 8.58
C TRP A 153 -14.81 -0.19 7.47
N VAL A 154 -14.93 0.99 6.90
CA VAL A 154 -15.84 1.27 5.79
C VAL A 154 -15.09 1.01 4.50
N ARG A 155 -15.58 0.09 3.66
CA ARG A 155 -15.00 -0.14 2.34
C ARG A 155 -15.33 1.05 1.45
N MET A 156 -14.33 1.59 0.76
CA MET A 156 -14.53 2.63 -0.23
C MET A 156 -14.45 2.04 -1.63
N ASP A 157 -15.39 2.44 -2.48
CA ASP A 157 -15.38 2.08 -3.89
C ASP A 157 -14.52 3.07 -4.69
N LEU A 158 -13.88 2.57 -5.74
CA LEU A 158 -13.11 3.37 -6.69
C LEU A 158 -13.92 3.73 -7.95
N ASN A 159 -15.15 3.23 -8.03
CA ASN A 159 -15.99 3.42 -9.21
C ASN A 159 -16.78 4.73 -9.06
N PHE A 160 -16.56 5.68 -9.98
CA PHE A 160 -17.59 6.65 -10.31
C PHE A 160 -18.72 5.91 -11.02
N ARG A 161 -19.96 5.97 -10.51
CA ARG A 161 -21.06 5.46 -11.33
C ARG A 161 -21.26 6.46 -12.45
N ARG A 162 -21.49 5.96 -13.66
CA ARG A 162 -21.71 6.81 -14.84
C ARG A 162 -22.92 7.74 -14.64
N GLU A 163 -23.87 7.32 -13.82
CA GLU A 163 -25.05 8.09 -13.39
C GLU A 163 -24.69 9.28 -12.49
N ASP A 164 -23.56 9.24 -11.77
CA ASP A 164 -23.09 10.31 -10.88
C ASP A 164 -22.41 11.45 -11.66
N VAL A 165 -22.09 11.21 -12.94
CA VAL A 165 -21.51 12.21 -13.85
C VAL A 165 -22.64 12.82 -14.67
N ASP A 166 -23.05 14.04 -14.31
CA ASP A 166 -24.01 14.82 -15.09
C ASP A 166 -23.35 15.33 -16.38
N LEU A 167 -23.29 14.45 -17.38
CA LEU A 167 -22.71 14.74 -18.69
C LEU A 167 -23.43 15.89 -19.43
N THR A 168 -24.64 16.27 -19.01
CA THR A 168 -25.39 17.35 -19.66
C THR A 168 -24.81 18.73 -19.37
N LYS A 169 -24.09 18.89 -18.25
CA LYS A 169 -23.42 20.15 -17.86
C LYS A 169 -22.06 20.36 -18.50
N ILE A 170 -21.46 19.31 -19.08
CA ILE A 170 -20.13 19.39 -19.71
C ILE A 170 -20.21 20.14 -21.04
N ASN A 171 -21.31 19.98 -21.78
CA ASN A 171 -21.51 20.63 -23.08
C ASN A 171 -21.76 22.15 -22.99
N GLU A 172 -22.21 22.68 -21.83
CA GLU A 172 -22.47 24.11 -21.68
C GLU A 172 -21.19 24.92 -21.43
N SER A 173 -20.14 24.30 -20.86
CA SER A 173 -18.87 24.97 -20.57
C SER A 173 -17.88 25.05 -21.76
N GLU A 174 -18.13 24.32 -22.85
CA GLU A 174 -17.30 24.38 -24.07
C GLU A 174 -17.86 25.33 -25.15
N ALA A 175 -18.98 26.02 -24.86
CA ALA A 175 -19.67 26.90 -25.80
C ALA A 175 -19.39 28.41 -25.60
N VAL A 176 -18.26 28.77 -24.96
CA VAL A 176 -17.86 30.18 -24.70
C VAL A 176 -16.59 30.55 -25.45
#